data_AF-K0RKF5-F1
#
_entry.id   AF-K0RKF5-F1
#
_cell.length_a   1.000
_cell.length_b   1.000
_cell.length_c   1.000
_cell.angle_alpha   90.00
_cell.angle_beta   90.00
_cell.angle_gamma   90.00
#
_symmetry.space_group_name_H-M   'P 1'
#
loop_
_entity.id
_entity.type
_entity.pdbx_description
1 polymer ?
#
loop_
_entity_poly.entity_id
_entity_poly.type
_entity_poly.pdbx_seq_one_letter_code
_entity_poly.pdbx_strand_id
1 'polypeptide(L)'
;MVASNIALVLLSLAMAMANAGTNKSALGVDAPEYDQRPLARSLAVPPSEQRAAWTPTSSHSDGDSLEAGGASSPSVSRSVSFKFTTNAELRTAIREYLSQGCPDVANCQAHSDYGDTIGDWDVSRVEDFDGLFVNNYYNSIPGAAAFNEPINWDTGSATTMKHMFYGALAFNQPLSFHTAKMSFMFYGTTAFNQPLSFDTAKMGSMFYGATAFNQPLSFDTAEMWAMFDGASAFNQDLCHFGDNFSLNDVQVEDMFQDSGCSNKDSPNSASGPWCAATTCQ
;
A
#
# COMPACT_ATOMS: atom_id res chain seq x y z
N MET A 1 -22.69 -26.23 -62.09
CA MET A 1 -22.90 -26.37 -60.63
C MET A 1 -22.38 -27.76 -60.29
N VAL A 2 -21.27 -27.99 -59.61
CA VAL A 2 -20.74 -27.34 -58.41
C VAL A 2 -19.21 -27.47 -58.47
N ALA A 3 -18.49 -26.35 -58.52
CA ALA A 3 -17.04 -26.28 -58.39
C ALA A 3 -16.72 -25.08 -57.52
N SER A 4 -16.62 -25.30 -56.20
CA SER A 4 -15.99 -24.44 -55.20
C SER A 4 -16.43 -24.95 -53.83
N ASN A 5 -15.54 -25.67 -53.13
CA ASN A 5 -15.46 -25.77 -51.67
C ASN A 5 -14.43 -26.85 -51.24
N ILE A 6 -13.22 -26.83 -51.81
CA ILE A 6 -12.07 -27.62 -51.31
C ILE A 6 -10.85 -26.70 -51.21
N ALA A 7 -11.02 -25.54 -50.58
CA ALA A 7 -9.92 -24.62 -50.27
C ALA A 7 -10.01 -24.01 -48.85
N LEU A 8 -10.97 -24.45 -48.02
CA LEU A 8 -11.21 -23.84 -46.70
C LEU A 8 -11.21 -24.82 -45.51
N VAL A 9 -10.53 -25.97 -45.64
CA VAL A 9 -10.34 -26.93 -44.51
C VAL A 9 -8.88 -27.36 -44.34
N LEU A 10 -7.93 -26.77 -45.08
CA LEU A 10 -6.49 -27.08 -44.99
C LEU A 10 -5.67 -25.95 -44.33
N LEU A 11 -6.25 -25.19 -43.41
CA LEU A 11 -5.52 -24.21 -42.59
C LEU A 11 -5.71 -24.42 -41.08
N SER A 12 -6.20 -25.58 -40.67
CA SER A 12 -6.53 -25.86 -39.27
C SER A 12 -6.27 -27.32 -38.88
N LEU A 13 -5.10 -27.87 -39.25
CA LEU A 13 -4.50 -29.05 -38.61
C LEU A 13 -3.06 -29.30 -39.08
N ALA A 14 -2.17 -28.31 -38.93
CA ALA A 14 -0.72 -28.52 -39.00
C ALA A 14 -0.10 -27.88 -37.75
N MET A 15 -0.43 -28.49 -36.62
CA MET A 15 0.20 -28.28 -35.34
C MET A 15 1.29 -29.35 -35.18
N ALA A 16 2.37 -28.98 -34.51
CA ALA A 16 3.40 -29.86 -33.95
C ALA A 16 4.38 -30.51 -34.95
N MET A 17 5.57 -29.93 -35.06
CA MET A 17 6.86 -30.55 -34.68
C MET A 17 8.02 -29.82 -35.38
N ALA A 18 8.65 -28.90 -34.66
CA ALA A 18 10.02 -28.35 -34.81
C ALA A 18 9.97 -26.95 -34.16
N ASN A 19 10.35 -26.74 -32.90
CA ASN A 19 11.72 -26.89 -32.45
C ASN A 19 11.72 -27.08 -30.92
N ALA A 20 12.01 -28.29 -30.46
CA ALA A 20 12.36 -28.57 -29.08
C ALA A 20 13.88 -28.60 -28.97
N GLY A 21 14.44 -27.89 -27.99
CA GLY A 21 15.87 -27.85 -27.67
C GLY A 21 16.26 -26.55 -26.94
N THR A 22 15.88 -26.34 -25.67
CA THR A 22 16.67 -26.61 -24.43
C THR A 22 17.87 -25.67 -24.28
N ASN A 23 18.00 -24.80 -23.28
CA ASN A 23 17.86 -25.01 -21.83
C ASN A 23 17.55 -23.70 -21.08
N LYS A 24 16.48 -23.67 -20.29
CA LYS A 24 16.39 -22.86 -19.06
C LYS A 24 16.10 -23.83 -17.91
N SER A 25 17.12 -24.10 -17.11
CA SER A 25 17.00 -24.66 -15.76
C SER A 25 16.22 -23.65 -14.91
N ALA A 26 14.97 -23.95 -14.55
CA ALA A 26 14.58 -24.64 -13.31
C ALA A 26 14.89 -23.81 -12.05
N LEU A 27 13.89 -23.03 -11.59
CA LEU A 27 13.32 -23.02 -10.24
C LEU A 27 12.38 -21.80 -10.06
N GLY A 28 11.09 -22.07 -9.83
CA GLY A 28 10.27 -21.32 -8.87
C GLY A 28 9.57 -20.02 -9.30
N VAL A 29 8.23 -20.10 -9.30
CA VAL A 29 7.20 -19.03 -9.23
C VAL A 29 7.00 -18.12 -10.44
N ASP A 30 6.10 -18.54 -11.33
CA ASP A 30 5.41 -17.64 -12.25
C ASP A 30 4.59 -16.62 -11.42
N ALA A 31 4.94 -15.34 -11.52
CA ALA A 31 4.14 -14.24 -11.01
C ALA A 31 2.81 -14.17 -11.79
N PRO A 32 1.66 -13.85 -11.15
CA PRO A 32 0.42 -13.69 -11.89
C PRO A 32 0.55 -12.53 -12.89
N GLU A 33 0.07 -12.76 -14.10
CA GLU A 33 -0.10 -11.73 -15.12
C GLU A 33 -1.15 -10.72 -14.62
N TYR A 34 -0.70 -9.66 -13.93
CA TYR A 34 -1.55 -8.56 -13.46
C TYR A 34 -1.79 -7.57 -14.61
N ASP A 35 -3.06 -7.19 -14.83
CA ASP A 35 -3.49 -6.22 -15.84
C ASP A 35 -2.75 -4.88 -15.65
N GLN A 36 -1.79 -4.62 -16.54
CA GLN A 36 -0.84 -3.51 -16.61
C GLN A 36 -1.49 -2.15 -16.97
N ARG A 37 -2.74 -1.90 -16.56
CA ARG A 37 -3.43 -0.64 -16.86
C ARG A 37 -3.32 0.34 -15.70
N PRO A 38 -2.75 1.55 -15.90
CA PRO A 38 -2.70 2.55 -14.87
C PRO A 38 -4.12 2.99 -14.51
N LEU A 39 -4.51 2.86 -13.24
CA LEU A 39 -5.67 3.56 -12.67
C LEU A 39 -5.32 5.04 -12.46
N ALA A 40 -4.80 5.71 -13.49
CA ALA A 40 -4.61 7.15 -13.50
C ALA A 40 -5.91 7.82 -13.96
N ARG A 41 -6.91 7.89 -13.06
CA ARG A 41 -7.92 8.94 -13.15
C ARG A 41 -7.51 10.03 -12.15
N SER A 42 -6.74 10.97 -12.69
CA SER A 42 -6.35 12.22 -12.02
C SER A 42 -7.59 12.88 -11.39
N LEU A 43 -7.68 12.79 -10.07
CA LEU A 43 -8.41 13.74 -9.25
C LEU A 43 -7.33 14.57 -8.56
N ALA A 44 -6.98 15.70 -9.18
CA ALA A 44 -6.21 16.73 -8.50
C ALA A 44 -7.02 17.17 -7.26
N VAL A 45 -6.52 16.84 -6.06
CA VAL A 45 -7.04 17.37 -4.80
C VAL A 45 -6.34 18.71 -4.56
N PRO A 46 -7.06 19.84 -4.56
CA PRO A 46 -6.46 21.13 -4.24
C PRO A 46 -6.09 21.20 -2.74
N PRO A 47 -5.03 21.95 -2.38
CA PRO A 47 -4.62 22.06 -0.98
C PRO A 47 -5.56 22.99 -0.20
N SER A 48 -5.86 22.55 1.03
CA SER A 48 -6.43 23.30 2.16
C SER A 48 -7.87 23.81 2.06
N GLU A 49 -8.80 23.08 2.71
CA GLU A 49 -9.73 23.71 3.66
C GLU A 49 -9.64 22.93 4.98
N GLN A 50 -8.91 23.51 5.94
CA GLN A 50 -9.06 23.14 7.33
C GLN A 50 -10.49 23.50 7.74
N ARG A 51 -11.37 22.50 7.86
CA ARG A 51 -12.64 22.69 8.56
C ARG A 51 -12.39 22.68 10.06
N ALA A 52 -12.28 23.92 10.55
CA ALA A 52 -12.80 24.45 11.81
C ALA A 52 -12.90 23.48 13.00
N ALA A 53 -12.07 23.79 14.00
CA ALA A 53 -12.25 23.40 15.38
C ALA A 53 -13.72 23.49 15.81
N TRP A 54 -14.22 22.39 16.36
CA TRP A 54 -15.46 22.40 17.13
C TRP A 54 -15.20 23.19 18.42
N THR A 55 -15.66 24.45 18.47
CA THR A 55 -15.78 25.19 19.74
C THR A 55 -17.21 24.99 20.27
N PRO A 56 -17.40 24.50 21.50
CA PRO A 56 -18.73 24.49 22.11
C PRO A 56 -19.08 25.93 22.49
N THR A 57 -20.06 26.54 21.82
CA THR A 57 -20.65 27.81 22.26
C THR A 57 -21.54 27.55 23.46
N SER A 58 -21.11 28.07 24.60
CA SER A 58 -21.96 28.37 25.74
C SER A 58 -22.99 29.44 25.36
N SER A 59 -24.28 29.16 25.50
CA SER A 59 -25.31 30.19 25.58
C SER A 59 -25.98 30.14 26.94
N HIS A 60 -25.74 31.21 27.69
CA HIS A 60 -26.34 31.58 28.95
C HIS A 60 -27.66 32.32 28.67
N SER A 61 -28.76 31.91 29.32
CA SER A 61 -29.81 32.80 29.83
C SER A 61 -30.84 32.02 30.64
N ASP A 62 -30.85 32.27 31.95
CA ASP A 62 -31.93 32.33 32.95
C ASP A 62 -33.32 31.82 32.52
N GLY A 63 -34.09 31.06 33.31
CA GLY A 63 -33.95 30.58 34.68
C GLY A 63 -35.32 30.02 35.11
N ASP A 64 -35.34 28.96 35.92
CA ASP A 64 -36.33 28.79 36.98
C ASP A 64 -35.86 27.73 37.97
N SER A 65 -36.13 27.95 39.24
CA SER A 65 -35.61 27.16 40.36
C SER A 65 -36.48 25.94 40.65
N LEU A 66 -35.88 24.83 41.10
CA LEU A 66 -36.18 24.14 42.37
C LEU A 66 -35.50 22.74 42.45
N GLU A 67 -34.61 22.63 43.44
CA GLU A 67 -34.23 21.48 44.29
C GLU A 67 -33.82 20.08 43.78
N ALA A 68 -32.61 19.72 44.26
CA ALA A 68 -32.19 18.45 44.88
C ALA A 68 -31.83 17.21 44.02
N GLY A 69 -30.55 16.82 44.14
CA GLY A 69 -30.17 15.42 44.39
C GLY A 69 -29.35 14.68 43.33
N GLY A 70 -28.06 14.49 43.63
CA GLY A 70 -27.41 13.19 43.46
C GLY A 70 -26.70 12.84 42.15
N ALA A 71 -25.62 12.07 42.35
CA ALA A 71 -24.93 11.16 41.42
C ALA A 71 -23.78 11.73 40.55
N SER A 72 -22.59 11.33 40.98
CA SER A 72 -21.35 11.10 40.23
C SER A 72 -21.50 10.66 38.77
N SER A 73 -20.56 11.12 37.93
CA SER A 73 -20.03 10.30 36.84
C SER A 73 -18.55 10.65 36.60
N PRO A 74 -17.60 9.78 36.98
CA PRO A 74 -16.33 9.74 36.29
C PRO A 74 -16.57 9.06 34.94
N SER A 75 -16.29 9.75 33.85
CA SER A 75 -16.22 9.13 32.51
C SER A 75 -15.03 8.16 32.49
N VAL A 76 -15.27 6.93 32.95
CA VAL A 76 -14.35 5.82 32.71
C VAL A 76 -14.54 5.42 31.25
N SER A 77 -13.62 5.86 30.40
CA SER A 77 -13.46 5.33 29.05
C SER A 77 -13.24 3.82 29.16
N ARG A 78 -14.29 3.05 28.85
CA ARG A 78 -14.21 1.60 28.84
C ARG A 78 -13.42 1.22 27.58
N SER A 79 -12.11 1.08 27.74
CA SER A 79 -11.22 0.47 26.76
C SER A 79 -11.69 -0.97 26.52
N VAL A 80 -12.53 -1.17 25.51
CA VAL A 80 -12.74 -2.47 24.91
C VAL A 80 -11.66 -2.61 23.85
N SER A 81 -10.48 -3.09 24.24
CA SER A 81 -9.47 -3.45 23.24
C SER A 81 -9.83 -4.82 22.69
N PHE A 82 -10.56 -4.87 21.57
CA PHE A 82 -10.70 -6.12 20.82
C PHE A 82 -9.29 -6.59 20.42
N LYS A 83 -9.02 -7.89 20.61
CA LYS A 83 -7.71 -8.47 20.32
C LYS A 83 -7.78 -9.21 19.00
N PHE A 84 -7.25 -8.61 17.95
CA PHE A 84 -7.19 -9.23 16.64
C PHE A 84 -6.15 -10.35 16.66
N THR A 85 -6.52 -11.50 16.09
CA THR A 85 -5.61 -12.65 15.97
C THR A 85 -5.40 -13.08 14.53
N THR A 86 -6.26 -12.66 13.62
CA THR A 86 -6.17 -13.02 12.20
C THR A 86 -6.32 -11.82 11.27
N ASN A 87 -5.75 -11.95 10.06
CA ASN A 87 -5.93 -10.99 8.97
C ASN A 87 -7.42 -10.76 8.65
N ALA A 88 -8.22 -11.84 8.62
CA ALA A 88 -9.63 -11.78 8.25
C ALA A 88 -10.47 -10.97 9.25
N GLU A 89 -10.21 -11.13 10.55
CA GLU A 89 -10.83 -10.32 11.61
C GLU A 89 -10.45 -8.84 11.44
N LEU A 90 -9.15 -8.55 11.31
CA LEU A 90 -8.65 -7.18 11.16
C LEU A 90 -9.20 -6.50 9.91
N ARG A 91 -9.19 -7.17 8.75
CA ARG A 91 -9.77 -6.65 7.49
C ARG A 91 -11.26 -6.38 7.58
N THR A 92 -11.99 -7.20 8.34
CA THR A 92 -13.42 -6.99 8.54
C THR A 92 -13.66 -5.75 9.39
N ALA A 93 -12.94 -5.61 10.50
CA ALA A 93 -13.01 -4.43 11.35
C ALA A 93 -12.61 -3.14 10.62
N ILE A 94 -11.53 -3.16 9.83
CA ILE A 94 -11.13 -2.00 9.01
C ILE A 94 -12.22 -1.63 8.02
N ARG A 95 -12.82 -2.61 7.33
CA ARG A 95 -13.92 -2.34 6.39
C ARG A 95 -15.11 -1.71 7.08
N GLU A 96 -15.51 -2.23 8.23
CA GLU A 96 -16.60 -1.69 9.03
C GLU A 96 -16.27 -0.26 9.50
N TYR A 97 -15.07 -0.04 10.03
CA TYR A 97 -14.58 1.26 10.46
C TYR A 97 -14.56 2.31 9.34
N LEU A 98 -14.07 1.97 8.14
CA LEU A 98 -13.92 2.91 7.02
C LEU A 98 -15.18 3.10 6.19
N SER A 99 -16.14 2.17 6.25
CA SER A 99 -17.40 2.28 5.52
C SER A 99 -18.33 3.41 6.00
N GLN A 100 -17.90 4.22 6.99
CA GLN A 100 -18.67 5.24 7.70
C GLN A 100 -19.06 6.47 6.84
N GLY A 101 -19.94 6.24 5.87
CA GLY A 101 -21.16 7.02 5.85
C GLY A 101 -22.19 6.30 6.73
N CYS A 102 -22.40 6.73 7.97
CA CYS A 102 -23.42 6.17 8.88
C CYS A 102 -24.80 6.86 8.68
N PRO A 103 -25.72 6.35 7.84
CA PRO A 103 -27.10 6.83 7.82
C PRO A 103 -27.96 6.28 8.97
N ASP A 104 -27.49 5.25 9.69
CA ASP A 104 -28.24 4.65 10.81
C ASP A 104 -27.30 4.08 11.90
N VAL A 105 -27.68 4.26 13.16
CA VAL A 105 -26.85 4.08 14.37
C VAL A 105 -26.42 2.62 14.64
N ALA A 106 -27.07 1.66 13.98
CA ALA A 106 -26.73 0.23 14.10
C ALA A 106 -25.42 -0.17 13.39
N ASN A 107 -24.93 0.63 12.42
CA ASN A 107 -23.71 0.37 11.65
C ASN A 107 -22.50 1.23 12.07
N CYS A 108 -22.65 2.07 13.08
CA CYS A 108 -21.53 2.79 13.72
C CYS A 108 -20.92 1.97 14.87
N GLN A 109 -21.25 0.67 14.95
CA GLN A 109 -20.87 -0.26 16.01
C GLN A 109 -19.35 -0.56 16.02
N ALA A 110 -18.62 -0.35 14.91
CA ALA A 110 -17.18 -0.57 14.84
C ALA A 110 -16.38 0.18 15.93
N HIS A 111 -16.78 1.43 16.23
CA HIS A 111 -16.19 2.23 17.32
C HIS A 111 -16.39 1.57 18.69
N SER A 112 -17.58 1.02 18.94
CA SER A 112 -17.88 0.30 20.18
C SER A 112 -17.27 -1.10 20.23
N ASP A 113 -17.10 -1.78 19.09
CA ASP A 113 -16.62 -3.16 19.04
C ASP A 113 -15.10 -3.24 19.10
N TYR A 114 -14.41 -2.34 18.40
CA TYR A 114 -12.96 -2.40 18.20
C TYR A 114 -12.22 -1.24 18.87
N GLY A 115 -12.89 -0.11 19.08
CA GLY A 115 -12.34 1.12 19.65
C GLY A 115 -12.38 2.29 18.68
N ASP A 116 -12.47 3.51 19.22
CA ASP A 116 -12.68 4.75 18.46
C ASP A 116 -11.51 5.14 17.55
N THR A 117 -10.30 4.66 17.86
CA THR A 117 -9.08 4.99 17.13
C THR A 117 -8.47 3.73 16.56
N ILE A 118 -8.54 3.57 15.24
CA ILE A 118 -7.97 2.43 14.52
C ILE A 118 -6.49 2.21 14.83
N GLY A 119 -5.73 3.28 15.06
CA GLY A 119 -4.31 3.23 15.40
C GLY A 119 -3.98 2.59 16.75
N ASP A 120 -4.97 2.44 17.64
CA ASP A 120 -4.81 1.92 19.01
C ASP A 120 -5.30 0.47 19.15
N TRP A 121 -5.75 -0.16 18.07
CA TRP A 121 -6.24 -1.54 18.08
C TRP A 121 -5.15 -2.54 18.47
N ASP A 122 -5.50 -3.53 19.30
CA ASP A 122 -4.57 -4.59 19.71
C ASP A 122 -4.43 -5.64 18.59
N VAL A 123 -3.38 -5.45 17.77
CA VAL A 123 -2.98 -6.35 16.68
C VAL A 123 -1.72 -7.15 17.02
N SER A 124 -1.30 -7.16 18.29
CA SER A 124 -0.02 -7.77 18.73
C SER A 124 0.09 -9.26 18.42
N ARG A 125 -1.02 -9.93 18.12
CA ARG A 125 -1.11 -11.36 17.77
C ARG A 125 -1.36 -11.63 16.29
N VAL A 126 -1.53 -10.59 15.47
CA VAL A 126 -1.72 -10.76 14.03
C VAL A 126 -0.37 -11.02 13.39
N GLU A 127 -0.27 -12.12 12.64
CA GLU A 127 0.96 -12.48 11.91
C GLU A 127 0.92 -12.03 10.43
N ASP A 128 -0.28 -11.80 9.89
CA ASP A 128 -0.53 -11.52 8.47
C ASP A 128 -1.29 -10.19 8.29
N PHE A 129 -0.60 -9.18 7.75
CA PHE A 129 -1.14 -7.86 7.43
C PHE A 129 -1.33 -7.66 5.92
N ASP A 130 -1.46 -8.74 5.13
CA ASP A 130 -1.63 -8.65 3.68
C ASP A 130 -2.95 -7.96 3.29
N GLY A 131 -2.84 -6.97 2.40
CA GLY A 131 -3.99 -6.37 1.70
C GLY A 131 -5.10 -5.82 2.60
N LEU A 132 -4.76 -5.09 3.67
CA LEU A 132 -5.75 -4.67 4.68
C LEU A 132 -6.84 -3.71 4.15
N PHE A 133 -6.49 -2.87 3.17
CA PHE A 133 -7.35 -1.81 2.64
C PHE A 133 -7.99 -2.16 1.28
N VAL A 134 -7.99 -3.45 0.91
CA VAL A 134 -8.63 -3.96 -0.30
C VAL A 134 -9.57 -5.12 -0.03
N ASN A 135 -10.38 -5.50 -1.02
CA ASN A 135 -11.12 -6.76 -1.04
C ASN A 135 -10.25 -7.91 -1.60
N ASN A 136 -10.82 -9.12 -1.68
CA ASN A 136 -10.11 -10.32 -2.17
C ASN A 136 -9.71 -10.24 -3.65
N TYR A 137 -10.22 -9.26 -4.39
CA TYR A 137 -9.91 -8.99 -5.79
C TYR A 137 -8.98 -7.78 -5.95
N TYR A 138 -8.30 -7.35 -4.88
CA TYR A 138 -7.37 -6.21 -4.94
C TYR A 138 -8.05 -4.89 -5.40
N ASN A 139 -9.32 -4.70 -5.06
CA ASN A 139 -9.99 -3.40 -5.21
C ASN A 139 -10.07 -2.69 -3.85
N SER A 140 -9.80 -1.39 -3.82
CA SER A 140 -9.94 -0.54 -2.62
C SER A 140 -11.35 -0.67 -2.01
N ILE A 141 -11.42 -0.85 -0.69
CA ILE A 141 -12.69 -0.88 0.05
C ILE A 141 -13.24 0.55 0.24
N PRO A 142 -14.56 0.72 0.46
CA PRO A 142 -15.12 2.04 0.77
C PRO A 142 -14.38 2.72 1.91
N GLY A 143 -14.05 4.01 1.75
CA GLY A 143 -13.31 4.82 2.71
C GLY A 143 -11.79 4.64 2.69
N ALA A 144 -11.24 3.52 2.22
CA ALA A 144 -9.80 3.28 2.19
C ALA A 144 -9.01 4.32 1.39
N ALA A 145 -9.51 4.72 0.23
CA ALA A 145 -8.83 5.73 -0.59
C ALA A 145 -8.60 7.07 0.14
N ALA A 146 -9.44 7.41 1.13
CA ALA A 146 -9.34 8.63 1.94
C ALA A 146 -8.65 8.41 3.29
N PHE A 147 -8.29 7.18 3.63
CA PHE A 147 -7.70 6.83 4.92
C PHE A 147 -6.32 7.47 5.10
N ASN A 148 -6.14 8.19 6.21
CA ASN A 148 -4.87 8.82 6.57
C ASN A 148 -4.72 9.01 8.09
N GLU A 149 -5.32 8.14 8.89
CA GLU A 149 -5.18 8.20 10.35
C GLU A 149 -3.88 7.54 10.82
N PRO A 150 -3.26 8.01 11.92
CA PRO A 150 -2.06 7.38 12.47
C PRO A 150 -2.28 5.92 12.84
N ILE A 151 -1.28 5.07 12.60
CA ILE A 151 -1.28 3.65 12.99
C ILE A 151 -0.11 3.38 13.94
N ASN A 152 -0.40 3.16 15.22
CA ASN A 152 0.58 2.91 16.28
C ASN A 152 0.54 1.44 16.76
N TRP A 153 0.45 0.52 15.81
CA TRP A 153 0.30 -0.90 16.08
C TRP A 153 1.59 -1.58 16.53
N ASP A 154 1.48 -2.46 17.53
CA ASP A 154 2.52 -3.43 17.84
C ASP A 154 2.49 -4.55 16.81
N THR A 155 3.43 -4.51 15.87
CA THR A 155 3.57 -5.50 14.80
C THR A 155 4.64 -6.54 15.08
N GLY A 156 5.03 -6.77 16.34
CA GLY A 156 6.14 -7.68 16.69
C GLY A 156 5.94 -9.13 16.23
N SER A 157 4.69 -9.56 16.04
CA SER A 157 4.34 -10.89 15.52
C SER A 157 4.25 -10.96 13.99
N ALA A 158 4.40 -9.84 13.27
CA ALA A 158 4.14 -9.77 11.84
C ALA A 158 5.16 -10.56 11.02
N THR A 159 4.68 -11.56 10.29
CA THR A 159 5.47 -12.35 9.33
C THR A 159 5.37 -11.83 7.89
N THR A 160 4.33 -11.04 7.60
CA THR A 160 4.09 -10.43 6.28
C THR A 160 3.27 -9.14 6.39
N MET A 161 3.67 -8.11 5.63
CA MET A 161 2.96 -6.82 5.44
C MET A 161 2.84 -6.47 3.95
N LYS A 162 2.75 -7.49 3.09
CA LYS A 162 2.54 -7.29 1.65
C LYS A 162 1.28 -6.47 1.40
N HIS A 163 1.27 -5.58 0.41
CA HIS A 163 0.09 -4.80 0.04
C HIS A 163 -0.63 -4.08 1.20
N MET A 164 0.02 -3.86 2.36
CA MET A 164 -0.69 -3.45 3.58
C MET A 164 -1.45 -2.14 3.39
N PHE A 165 -0.90 -1.18 2.63
CA PHE A 165 -1.55 0.10 2.29
C PHE A 165 -1.98 0.19 0.83
N TYR A 166 -2.02 -0.94 0.11
CA TYR A 166 -2.56 -0.97 -1.23
C TYR A 166 -4.05 -0.55 -1.20
N GLY A 167 -4.41 0.40 -2.08
CA GLY A 167 -5.74 1.01 -2.11
C GLY A 167 -5.99 2.15 -1.11
N ALA A 168 -5.04 2.45 -0.20
CA ALA A 168 -5.11 3.56 0.75
C ALA A 168 -4.49 4.85 0.18
N LEU A 169 -5.07 5.38 -0.91
CA LEU A 169 -4.44 6.42 -1.74
C LEU A 169 -3.93 7.65 -0.97
N ALA A 170 -4.67 8.13 0.02
CA ALA A 170 -4.35 9.32 0.81
C ALA A 170 -3.39 9.06 1.99
N PHE A 171 -2.98 7.82 2.24
CA PHE A 171 -2.18 7.47 3.40
C PHE A 171 -0.78 8.09 3.34
N ASN A 172 -0.43 8.88 4.36
CA ASN A 172 0.85 9.59 4.47
C ASN A 172 1.26 9.80 5.94
N GLN A 173 1.03 8.79 6.78
CA GLN A 173 1.43 8.83 8.20
C GLN A 173 2.79 8.16 8.41
N PRO A 174 3.59 8.64 9.38
CA PRO A 174 4.84 7.99 9.73
C PRO A 174 4.56 6.59 10.29
N LEU A 175 5.47 5.64 10.01
CA LEU A 175 5.35 4.25 10.43
C LEU A 175 6.58 3.79 11.20
N SER A 176 6.36 2.94 12.20
CA SER A 176 7.42 2.36 13.05
C SER A 176 7.33 0.83 13.13
N PHE A 177 7.05 0.20 11.99
CA PHE A 177 6.87 -1.24 11.87
C PHE A 177 8.19 -2.00 11.75
N HIS A 178 8.16 -3.27 12.16
CA HIS A 178 9.29 -4.19 12.09
C HIS A 178 8.81 -5.48 11.41
N THR A 179 9.26 -5.77 10.19
CA THR A 179 9.05 -7.08 9.56
C THR A 179 9.99 -7.30 8.37
N ALA A 180 10.19 -8.56 7.99
CA ALA A 180 11.08 -8.95 6.90
C ALA A 180 10.39 -9.04 5.51
N LYS A 181 9.06 -8.88 5.39
CA LYS A 181 8.34 -9.02 4.12
C LYS A 181 7.38 -7.86 3.88
N MET A 182 7.81 -6.87 3.09
CA MET A 182 7.06 -5.63 2.82
C MET A 182 6.88 -5.33 1.32
N SER A 183 7.02 -6.33 0.45
CA SER A 183 6.81 -6.15 -1.00
C SER A 183 5.42 -5.58 -1.30
N PHE A 184 5.33 -4.63 -2.24
CA PHE A 184 4.09 -3.95 -2.63
C PHE A 184 3.36 -3.15 -1.53
N MET A 185 3.98 -2.90 -0.37
CA MET A 185 3.30 -2.29 0.78
C MET A 185 2.63 -0.95 0.46
N PHE A 186 3.27 -0.10 -0.36
CA PHE A 186 2.76 1.21 -0.78
C PHE A 186 2.40 1.26 -2.27
N TYR A 187 2.11 0.11 -2.88
CA TYR A 187 1.70 0.06 -4.29
C TYR A 187 0.46 0.95 -4.49
N GLY A 188 0.56 1.91 -5.40
CA GLY A 188 -0.50 2.87 -5.69
C GLY A 188 -0.89 3.79 -4.53
N THR A 189 -0.13 3.85 -3.43
CA THR A 189 -0.38 4.77 -2.31
C THR A 189 0.11 6.16 -2.69
N THR A 190 -0.68 6.87 -3.51
CA THR A 190 -0.25 8.07 -4.24
C THR A 190 0.26 9.22 -3.38
N ALA A 191 -0.24 9.37 -2.16
CA ALA A 191 0.13 10.45 -1.24
C ALA A 191 1.33 10.12 -0.32
N PHE A 192 1.79 8.87 -0.28
CA PHE A 192 2.80 8.46 0.69
C PHE A 192 4.16 9.11 0.40
N ASN A 193 4.71 9.83 1.37
CA ASN A 193 6.01 10.49 1.28
C ASN A 193 6.66 10.63 2.67
N GLN A 194 6.60 9.58 3.48
CA GLN A 194 7.25 9.55 4.80
C GLN A 194 8.57 8.79 4.75
N PRO A 195 9.58 9.20 5.55
CA PRO A 195 10.81 8.45 5.68
C PRO A 195 10.51 7.06 6.25
N LEU A 196 11.21 6.04 5.74
CA LEU A 196 11.12 4.68 6.23
C LEU A 196 12.42 4.28 6.93
N SER A 197 12.30 3.65 8.09
CA SER A 197 13.44 3.15 8.89
C SER A 197 13.51 1.61 8.91
N PHE A 198 12.90 0.95 7.93
CA PHE A 198 12.80 -0.51 7.89
C PHE A 198 14.09 -1.16 7.38
N ASP A 199 14.31 -2.42 7.77
CA ASP A 199 15.29 -3.27 7.12
C ASP A 199 14.77 -3.64 5.72
N THR A 200 15.19 -2.83 4.77
CA THR A 200 14.86 -2.75 3.35
C THR A 200 15.19 -3.98 2.49
N ALA A 201 15.59 -5.10 3.09
CA ALA A 201 16.11 -6.26 2.35
C ALA A 201 15.09 -6.94 1.38
N LYS A 202 13.78 -6.61 1.40
CA LYS A 202 12.73 -7.27 0.58
C LYS A 202 11.61 -6.32 0.11
N MET A 203 11.94 -5.34 -0.75
CA MET A 203 11.07 -4.22 -1.18
C MET A 203 10.58 -4.27 -2.64
N GLY A 204 10.49 -5.45 -3.28
CA GLY A 204 9.99 -5.57 -4.66
C GLY A 204 8.69 -4.78 -4.89
N SER A 205 8.71 -3.90 -5.90
CA SER A 205 7.63 -2.96 -6.29
C SER A 205 6.94 -2.21 -5.14
N MET A 206 7.67 -1.89 -4.06
CA MET A 206 7.07 -1.24 -2.89
C MET A 206 6.40 0.11 -3.20
N PHE A 207 6.97 0.91 -4.11
CA PHE A 207 6.51 2.28 -4.42
C PHE A 207 5.99 2.45 -5.84
N TYR A 208 5.64 1.34 -6.52
CA TYR A 208 4.99 1.40 -7.82
C TYR A 208 3.75 2.29 -7.73
N GLY A 209 3.65 3.33 -8.56
CA GLY A 209 2.55 4.28 -8.58
C GLY A 209 2.41 5.17 -7.33
N ALA A 210 3.38 5.17 -6.40
CA ALA A 210 3.39 6.07 -5.26
C ALA A 210 3.86 7.47 -5.69
N THR A 211 2.98 8.20 -6.37
CA THR A 211 3.32 9.42 -7.12
C THR A 211 4.03 10.52 -6.31
N ALA A 212 3.74 10.64 -5.00
CA ALA A 212 4.36 11.64 -4.13
C ALA A 212 5.67 11.19 -3.47
N PHE A 213 6.03 9.91 -3.57
CA PHE A 213 7.16 9.36 -2.85
C PHE A 213 8.49 9.93 -3.39
N ASN A 214 9.24 10.60 -2.51
CA ASN A 214 10.55 11.17 -2.84
C ASN A 214 11.45 11.24 -1.60
N GLN A 215 11.47 10.17 -0.80
CA GLN A 215 12.34 10.07 0.37
C GLN A 215 13.60 9.28 0.05
N PRO A 216 14.74 9.62 0.68
CA PRO A 216 15.95 8.81 0.58
C PRO A 216 15.69 7.41 1.13
N LEU A 217 16.25 6.41 0.47
CA LEU A 217 16.16 5.02 0.86
C LEU A 217 17.58 4.45 0.96
N SER A 218 17.82 3.70 2.02
CA SER A 218 18.99 2.82 2.13
C SER A 218 18.47 1.41 1.89
N PHE A 219 19.04 0.67 0.94
CA PHE A 219 18.67 -0.72 0.69
C PHE A 219 19.87 -1.66 0.66
N ASP A 220 19.65 -2.88 1.13
CA ASP A 220 20.62 -3.99 1.13
C ASP A 220 20.06 -5.19 0.32
N THR A 221 19.35 -4.88 -0.77
CA THR A 221 18.68 -5.91 -1.57
C THR A 221 18.82 -5.69 -3.07
N ALA A 222 18.67 -6.81 -3.78
CA ALA A 222 18.77 -6.94 -5.21
C ALA A 222 17.38 -7.03 -5.90
N GLU A 223 16.27 -7.11 -5.15
CA GLU A 223 14.92 -7.22 -5.71
C GLU A 223 14.23 -5.84 -5.80
N MET A 224 14.31 -5.20 -6.97
CA MET A 224 13.82 -3.82 -7.20
C MET A 224 12.99 -3.65 -8.48
N TRP A 225 12.51 -4.75 -9.04
CA TRP A 225 11.68 -4.72 -10.23
C TRP A 225 10.52 -3.72 -10.05
N ALA A 226 10.38 -2.79 -11.00
CA ALA A 226 9.37 -1.72 -11.01
C ALA A 226 9.24 -0.93 -9.68
N MET A 227 10.29 -0.85 -8.86
CA MET A 227 10.22 -0.30 -7.49
C MET A 227 9.67 1.13 -7.44
N PHE A 228 10.07 1.97 -8.39
CA PHE A 228 9.66 3.38 -8.50
C PHE A 228 8.91 3.65 -9.80
N ASP A 229 8.40 2.62 -10.47
CA ASP A 229 7.62 2.80 -11.68
C ASP A 229 6.37 3.64 -11.37
N GLY A 230 6.13 4.72 -12.12
CA GLY A 230 5.03 5.66 -11.87
C GLY A 230 5.16 6.52 -10.59
N ALA A 231 6.26 6.41 -9.83
CA ALA A 231 6.57 7.30 -8.71
C ALA A 231 7.09 8.64 -9.25
N SER A 232 6.19 9.46 -9.78
CA SER A 232 6.52 10.65 -10.58
C SER A 232 7.29 11.75 -9.85
N ALA A 233 7.21 11.82 -8.52
CA ALA A 233 8.03 12.71 -7.71
C ALA A 233 9.43 12.14 -7.37
N PHE A 234 9.65 10.84 -7.56
CA PHE A 234 10.87 10.18 -7.13
C PHE A 234 12.05 10.63 -7.98
N ASN A 235 12.98 11.35 -7.36
CA ASN A 235 14.21 11.84 -7.96
C ASN A 235 15.33 11.92 -6.91
N GLN A 236 15.66 10.78 -6.31
CA GLN A 236 16.71 10.68 -5.28
C GLN A 236 18.03 10.19 -5.85
N ASP A 237 19.11 10.53 -5.14
CA ASP A 237 20.44 9.96 -5.38
C ASP A 237 20.46 8.50 -4.91
N LEU A 238 20.80 7.58 -5.82
CA LEU A 238 20.90 6.15 -5.57
C LEU A 238 22.33 5.63 -5.74
N CYS A 239 23.36 6.47 -5.62
CA CYS A 239 24.75 6.02 -5.82
C CYS A 239 25.19 4.89 -4.89
N HIS A 240 24.65 4.82 -3.67
CA HIS A 240 24.89 3.69 -2.77
C HIS A 240 24.32 2.35 -3.27
N PHE A 241 23.42 2.38 -4.26
CA PHE A 241 22.91 1.14 -4.87
C PHE A 241 23.99 0.31 -5.55
N GLY A 242 25.05 0.96 -6.04
CA GLY A 242 26.19 0.27 -6.63
C GLY A 242 26.81 -0.79 -5.75
N ASP A 243 26.77 -0.56 -4.44
CA ASP A 243 27.35 -1.46 -3.44
C ASP A 243 26.72 -2.87 -3.50
N ASN A 244 25.47 -2.98 -3.99
CA ASN A 244 24.70 -4.23 -4.05
C ASN A 244 24.81 -5.00 -5.37
N PHE A 245 25.47 -4.45 -6.40
CA PHE A 245 25.62 -5.11 -7.72
C PHE A 245 26.47 -6.38 -7.70
N SER A 246 27.22 -6.60 -6.61
CA SER A 246 28.03 -7.81 -6.43
C SER A 246 27.19 -9.03 -6.05
N LEU A 247 25.87 -8.86 -5.81
CA LEU A 247 24.93 -9.93 -5.56
C LEU A 247 24.45 -10.51 -6.90
N ASN A 248 24.58 -11.83 -7.09
CA ASN A 248 24.03 -12.49 -8.29
C ASN A 248 22.49 -12.35 -8.29
N ASP A 249 21.91 -12.08 -9.45
CA ASP A 249 20.45 -11.93 -9.72
C ASP A 249 19.77 -10.67 -9.15
N VAL A 250 20.26 -9.48 -9.54
CA VAL A 250 19.55 -8.20 -9.32
C VAL A 250 18.45 -8.01 -10.35
N GLN A 251 17.18 -7.99 -9.92
CA GLN A 251 16.02 -7.66 -10.76
C GLN A 251 15.75 -6.16 -10.66
N VAL A 252 16.01 -5.44 -11.75
CA VAL A 252 15.95 -3.96 -11.83
C VAL A 252 15.21 -3.48 -13.07
N GLU A 253 14.53 -4.39 -13.75
CA GLU A 253 13.69 -4.09 -14.89
C GLU A 253 12.62 -3.08 -14.49
N ASP A 254 12.42 -2.09 -15.35
CA ASP A 254 11.38 -1.07 -15.27
C ASP A 254 11.36 -0.23 -13.98
N MET A 255 12.43 -0.30 -13.18
CA MET A 255 12.54 0.34 -11.87
C MET A 255 12.20 1.83 -11.87
N PHE A 256 12.51 2.55 -12.95
CA PHE A 256 12.33 4.00 -13.06
C PHE A 256 11.36 4.44 -14.17
N GLN A 257 10.60 3.51 -14.76
CA GLN A 257 9.56 3.89 -15.74
C GLN A 257 8.61 4.92 -15.12
N ASP A 258 8.19 5.95 -15.87
CA ASP A 258 7.30 7.02 -15.40
C ASP A 258 7.66 7.74 -14.07
N SER A 259 8.88 7.55 -13.56
CA SER A 259 9.40 8.23 -12.37
C SER A 259 9.86 9.66 -12.66
N GLY A 260 10.20 10.40 -11.59
CA GLY A 260 10.82 11.73 -11.66
C GLY A 260 12.31 11.72 -12.00
N CYS A 261 12.93 10.54 -12.13
CA CYS A 261 14.34 10.37 -12.41
C CYS A 261 14.75 10.96 -13.76
N SER A 262 15.93 11.61 -13.80
CA SER A 262 16.52 12.11 -15.05
C SER A 262 17.08 10.96 -15.90
N ASN A 263 17.72 9.98 -15.27
CA ASN A 263 18.09 8.71 -15.90
C ASN A 263 17.07 7.63 -15.53
N LYS A 264 16.38 7.07 -16.53
CA LYS A 264 15.37 6.01 -16.36
C LYS A 264 15.83 4.65 -16.89
N ASP A 265 17.06 4.57 -17.39
CA ASP A 265 17.60 3.30 -17.85
C ASP A 265 17.71 2.32 -16.68
N SER A 266 17.44 1.04 -16.95
CA SER A 266 17.66 0.00 -15.96
C SER A 266 19.11 0.03 -15.47
N PRO A 267 19.33 0.07 -14.15
CA PRO A 267 20.66 -0.04 -13.56
C PRO A 267 21.47 -1.22 -14.14
N ASN A 268 22.70 -0.99 -14.60
CA ASN A 268 23.49 -2.01 -15.33
C ASN A 268 24.95 -2.18 -14.86
N SER A 269 25.44 -1.32 -13.97
CA SER A 269 26.82 -1.37 -13.47
C SER A 269 26.91 -0.71 -12.10
N ALA A 270 27.84 -1.16 -11.25
CA ALA A 270 28.01 -0.67 -9.86
C ALA A 270 28.42 0.81 -9.70
N SER A 271 28.63 1.55 -10.79
CA SER A 271 29.16 2.92 -10.76
C SER A 271 28.16 3.99 -11.23
N GLY A 272 26.89 3.64 -11.45
CA GLY A 272 25.85 4.59 -11.84
C GLY A 272 26.17 5.42 -13.09
N PRO A 273 25.59 6.64 -13.25
CA PRO A 273 24.63 7.28 -12.36
C PRO A 273 23.23 6.67 -12.40
N TRP A 274 22.53 6.68 -11.27
CA TRP A 274 21.12 6.27 -11.19
C TRP A 274 20.24 7.40 -10.69
N CYS A 275 19.07 7.53 -11.31
CA CYS A 275 18.04 8.50 -10.99
C CYS A 275 18.49 9.98 -11.00
N ALA A 276 18.79 10.57 -9.83
CA ALA A 276 19.16 11.99 -9.70
C ALA A 276 20.67 12.24 -9.63
N ALA A 277 21.49 11.19 -9.51
CA ALA A 277 22.93 11.34 -9.44
C ALA A 277 23.50 11.82 -10.79
N THR A 278 24.45 12.76 -10.77
CA THR A 278 25.20 13.17 -11.97
C THR A 278 26.51 12.41 -12.12
N THR A 279 27.05 11.86 -11.03
CA THR A 279 28.21 10.95 -10.99
C THR A 279 28.19 10.13 -9.71
N CYS A 280 28.31 8.80 -9.79
CA CYS A 280 28.68 7.99 -8.63
C CYS A 280 30.20 7.77 -8.66
N GLN A 281 30.88 8.04 -7.54
CA GLN A 281 32.33 7.93 -7.41
C GLN A 281 32.74 6.64 -6.72
#